data_AF-A0A674IPS2-F1
#
_entry.id   AF-A0A674IPS2-F1
#
_cell.length_a   1.000
_cell.length_b   1.000
_cell.length_c   1.000
_cell.angle_alpha   90.00
_cell.angle_beta   90.00
_cell.angle_gamma   90.00
#
_symmetry.space_group_name_H-M   'P 1'
#
loop_
_entity.id
_entity.type
_entity.pdbx_description
1 polymer ?
#
loop_
_entity_poly.entity_id
_entity_poly.type
_entity_poly.pdbx_seq_one_letter_code
_entity_poly.pdbx_strand_id
1 'polypeptide(L)'
;LCLPSLKESTKYVSFSAKEAGTSVPVTHAYKVKNLRHRSVPISVTFQFPVELGGIRVWDASEVVPSKVPASPCPCVCVCEMGPVTPALPYSNCSVATCKKIRCRITSLEMQQPLEFMIKGNVSLQWQQKVSLVSEARIEYEEKKYTQKEGFVQRQVQTVVERSEAYNYLPIIVGSGVGGLVLLALITAALYKLSFKPQYKQMMEDAVEGEGSRLILSATAGNPPASDTLKQ
;
A
#
# COMPACT_ATOMS: atom_id res chain seq x y z
N LEU A 1 -0.11 -36.62 -5.66
CA LEU A 1 0.31 -35.47 -6.50
C LEU A 1 0.38 -34.22 -5.63
N CYS A 2 1.26 -33.26 -5.91
CA CYS A 2 1.38 -32.06 -5.08
C CYS A 2 1.54 -30.81 -5.95
N LEU A 3 0.76 -29.77 -5.65
CA LEU A 3 0.70 -28.52 -6.39
C LEU A 3 1.00 -27.31 -5.48
N PRO A 4 2.25 -27.07 -5.06
CA PRO A 4 2.60 -25.83 -4.38
C PRO A 4 2.63 -24.62 -5.34
N SER A 5 2.34 -23.45 -4.80
CA SER A 5 2.70 -22.17 -5.42
C SER A 5 4.16 -21.86 -5.16
N LEU A 6 4.79 -21.16 -6.10
CA LEU A 6 6.18 -20.76 -6.03
C LEU A 6 6.35 -19.38 -5.35
N LYS A 7 7.47 -19.18 -4.65
CA LYS A 7 7.78 -17.93 -3.92
C LYS A 7 8.02 -16.77 -4.90
N GLU A 8 8.47 -17.10 -6.09
CA GLU A 8 8.73 -16.25 -7.25
C GLU A 8 7.46 -15.60 -7.82
N SER A 9 6.27 -16.02 -7.36
CA SER A 9 5.03 -15.36 -7.73
C SER A 9 4.98 -13.94 -7.17
N THR A 10 4.60 -12.98 -8.00
CA THR A 10 4.28 -11.62 -7.58
C THR A 10 3.22 -11.66 -6.48
N LYS A 11 3.42 -10.87 -5.41
CA LYS A 11 2.48 -10.78 -4.28
C LYS A 11 1.78 -9.44 -4.23
N TYR A 12 2.50 -8.39 -4.59
CA TYR A 12 2.04 -7.03 -4.51
C TYR A 12 2.65 -6.21 -5.63
N VAL A 13 1.85 -5.32 -6.21
CA VAL A 13 2.28 -4.31 -7.18
C VAL A 13 1.62 -2.99 -6.83
N SER A 14 2.41 -1.91 -6.81
CA SER A 14 1.91 -0.54 -6.66
C SER A 14 2.17 0.29 -7.91
N PHE A 15 1.26 1.20 -8.21
CA PHE A 15 1.40 2.17 -9.30
C PHE A 15 1.28 3.60 -8.79
N SER A 16 2.19 4.49 -9.21
CA SER A 16 2.09 5.90 -8.86
C SER A 16 1.10 6.65 -9.76
N ALA A 17 0.39 7.65 -9.22
CA ALA A 17 -0.57 8.45 -9.99
C ALA A 17 0.04 9.18 -11.22
N LYS A 18 1.37 9.38 -11.24
CA LYS A 18 2.10 10.04 -12.33
C LYS A 18 2.43 9.10 -13.50
N GLU A 19 2.24 7.79 -13.33
CA GLU A 19 2.57 6.75 -14.30
C GLU A 19 1.32 6.26 -15.06
N ALA A 20 0.37 7.16 -15.34
CA ALA A 20 -0.81 6.81 -16.12
C ALA A 20 -0.40 6.28 -17.50
N GLY A 21 -0.66 4.98 -17.76
CA GLY A 21 -0.33 4.30 -19.01
C GLY A 21 0.84 3.31 -18.94
N THR A 22 1.53 3.18 -17.80
CA THR A 22 2.53 2.10 -17.63
C THR A 22 1.85 0.78 -17.26
N SER A 23 2.41 -0.31 -17.79
CA SER A 23 1.99 -1.68 -17.51
C SER A 23 3.06 -2.38 -16.68
N VAL A 24 2.70 -2.97 -15.54
CA VAL A 24 3.66 -3.67 -14.66
C VAL A 24 3.53 -5.18 -14.84
N PRO A 25 4.64 -5.91 -15.04
CA PRO A 25 4.61 -7.36 -15.16
C PRO A 25 4.19 -8.04 -13.85
N VAL A 26 3.21 -8.92 -13.95
CA VAL A 26 2.73 -9.81 -12.89
C VAL A 26 2.93 -11.26 -13.31
N THR A 27 3.49 -12.05 -12.39
CA THR A 27 3.78 -13.46 -12.62
C THR A 27 3.17 -14.31 -11.51
N HIS A 28 2.35 -15.30 -11.87
CA HIS A 28 1.91 -16.34 -10.94
C HIS A 28 2.59 -17.66 -11.31
N ALA A 29 3.25 -18.30 -10.36
CA ALA A 29 4.10 -19.45 -10.60
C ALA A 29 3.67 -20.65 -9.75
N TYR A 30 3.59 -21.82 -10.39
CA TYR A 30 3.13 -23.08 -9.83
C TYR A 30 4.14 -24.19 -10.07
N LYS A 31 4.20 -25.15 -9.15
CA LYS A 31 5.03 -26.34 -9.31
C LYS A 31 4.20 -27.60 -9.11
N VAL A 32 4.26 -28.50 -10.08
CA VAL A 32 3.56 -29.78 -10.09
C VAL A 32 4.57 -30.87 -9.78
N LYS A 33 4.32 -31.63 -8.72
CA LYS A 33 5.20 -32.72 -8.27
C LYS A 33 4.43 -34.03 -8.20
N ASN A 34 5.07 -35.10 -8.67
CA ASN A 34 4.69 -36.44 -8.29
C ASN A 34 5.47 -36.83 -7.03
N LEU A 35 4.76 -37.27 -5.98
CA LEU A 35 5.37 -37.69 -4.71
C LEU A 35 5.56 -39.20 -4.63
N ARG A 36 5.31 -39.92 -5.73
CA ARG A 36 5.33 -41.37 -5.81
C ARG A 36 6.22 -41.82 -6.96
N HIS A 37 6.84 -42.98 -6.81
CA HIS A 37 7.73 -43.55 -7.83
C HIS A 37 7.03 -43.86 -9.15
N ARG A 38 5.74 -44.26 -9.11
CA ARG A 38 4.97 -44.57 -10.31
C ARG A 38 4.65 -43.29 -11.08
N SER A 39 5.02 -43.25 -12.36
CA SER A 39 4.60 -42.18 -13.25
C SER A 39 3.10 -42.25 -13.55
N VAL A 40 2.47 -41.09 -13.68
CA VAL A 40 1.02 -40.99 -13.89
C VAL A 40 0.68 -39.94 -14.94
N PRO A 41 -0.27 -40.22 -15.85
CA PRO A 41 -0.83 -39.21 -16.72
C PRO A 41 -1.75 -38.29 -15.92
N ILE A 42 -1.63 -36.98 -16.13
CA ILE A 42 -2.44 -35.97 -15.44
C ILE A 42 -2.84 -34.84 -16.40
N SER A 43 -3.87 -34.08 -16.02
CA SER A 43 -4.16 -32.77 -16.59
C SER A 43 -3.98 -31.70 -15.52
N VAL A 44 -3.43 -30.55 -15.88
CA VAL A 44 -3.35 -29.39 -15.00
C VAL A 44 -4.15 -28.26 -15.64
N THR A 45 -5.16 -27.78 -14.93
CA THR A 45 -6.05 -26.72 -15.36
C THR A 45 -5.69 -25.46 -14.59
N PHE A 46 -5.33 -24.40 -15.31
CA PHE A 46 -5.08 -23.06 -14.79
C PHE A 46 -6.28 -22.17 -15.11
N GLN A 47 -6.72 -21.40 -14.13
CA GLN A 47 -7.81 -20.45 -14.28
C GLN A 47 -7.39 -19.11 -13.69
N PHE A 48 -7.55 -18.02 -14.44
CA PHE A 48 -7.09 -16.70 -14.01
C PHE A 48 -7.89 -15.56 -14.66
N PRO A 49 -8.09 -14.45 -13.93
CA PRO A 49 -8.86 -13.31 -14.42
C PRO A 49 -8.09 -12.56 -15.50
N VAL A 50 -8.79 -12.19 -16.57
CA VAL A 50 -8.26 -11.32 -17.62
C VAL A 50 -9.02 -10.00 -17.68
N GLU A 51 -10.32 -10.02 -17.41
CA GLU A 51 -11.16 -8.82 -17.44
C GLU A 51 -12.06 -8.77 -16.19
N LEU A 52 -12.23 -7.55 -15.67
CA LEU A 52 -13.14 -7.25 -14.56
C LEU A 52 -14.10 -6.14 -15.02
N GLY A 53 -15.40 -6.43 -15.04
CA GLY A 53 -16.41 -5.46 -15.47
C GLY A 53 -16.22 -4.92 -16.90
N GLY A 54 -15.71 -5.75 -17.82
CA GLY A 54 -15.43 -5.37 -19.21
C GLY A 54 -14.11 -4.63 -19.45
N ILE A 55 -13.32 -4.39 -18.39
CA ILE A 55 -12.00 -3.76 -18.48
C ILE A 55 -10.92 -4.84 -18.37
N ARG A 56 -9.96 -4.85 -19.31
CA ARG A 56 -8.81 -5.77 -19.27
C ARG A 56 -7.84 -5.37 -18.17
N VAL A 57 -7.76 -6.19 -17.13
CA VAL A 57 -6.95 -5.93 -15.93
C VAL A 57 -5.62 -6.69 -15.92
N TRP A 58 -5.57 -7.84 -16.59
CA TRP A 58 -4.36 -8.64 -16.71
C TRP A 58 -4.30 -9.24 -18.11
N ASP A 59 -3.26 -8.89 -18.88
CA ASP A 59 -3.13 -9.31 -20.28
C ASP A 59 -2.56 -10.73 -20.47
N ALA A 60 -2.48 -11.52 -19.39
CA ALA A 60 -1.98 -12.88 -19.44
C ALA A 60 -2.73 -13.72 -20.50
N SER A 61 -1.98 -14.35 -21.38
CA SER A 61 -2.51 -15.18 -22.47
C SER A 61 -2.04 -16.62 -22.40
N GLU A 62 -0.90 -16.87 -21.79
CA GLU A 62 -0.20 -18.14 -21.87
C GLU A 62 0.30 -18.62 -20.50
N VAL A 63 0.39 -19.95 -20.38
CA VAL A 63 1.07 -20.62 -19.29
C VAL A 63 2.35 -21.21 -19.86
N VAL A 64 3.49 -20.66 -19.46
CA VAL A 64 4.79 -21.05 -20.00
C VAL A 64 5.50 -21.98 -19.02
N PRO A 65 6.02 -23.14 -19.46
CA PRO A 65 6.90 -23.97 -18.64
C PRO A 65 8.19 -23.21 -18.29
N SER A 66 8.57 -23.20 -17.01
CA SER A 66 9.77 -22.48 -16.53
C SER A 66 11.08 -23.07 -17.07
N LYS A 67 11.11 -24.40 -17.27
CA LYS A 67 12.22 -25.12 -17.91
C LYS A 67 11.69 -25.82 -19.14
N VAL A 68 12.22 -25.46 -20.31
CA VAL A 68 12.02 -26.22 -21.55
C VAL A 68 12.70 -27.58 -21.31
N PRO A 69 11.97 -28.71 -21.26
CA PRO A 69 12.62 -30.01 -21.25
C PRO A 69 13.45 -30.11 -22.54
N ALA A 70 14.58 -30.82 -22.51
CA ALA A 70 15.37 -31.10 -23.72
C ALA A 70 14.62 -31.97 -24.77
N SER A 71 13.32 -32.18 -24.58
CA SER A 71 12.37 -32.79 -25.50
C SER A 71 11.14 -31.88 -25.67
N PRO A 72 10.48 -31.88 -26.84
CA PRO A 72 9.25 -31.13 -27.02
C PRO A 72 8.21 -31.62 -26.00
N CYS A 73 7.81 -30.73 -25.10
CA CYS A 73 6.68 -30.93 -24.19
C CYS A 73 5.49 -31.46 -25.03
N PRO A 74 4.93 -32.66 -24.78
CA PRO A 74 3.68 -33.10 -25.41
C PRO A 74 2.49 -32.39 -24.71
N CYS A 75 2.64 -31.09 -24.47
CA CYS A 75 1.75 -30.26 -23.71
C CYS A 75 0.79 -29.64 -24.71
N VAL A 76 -0.25 -30.40 -25.10
CA VAL A 76 -1.33 -29.86 -25.92
C VAL A 76 -2.20 -28.98 -25.02
N CYS A 77 -1.96 -27.67 -25.08
CA CYS A 77 -2.78 -26.65 -24.42
C CYS A 77 -4.09 -26.50 -25.19
N VAL A 78 -5.19 -27.00 -24.62
CA VAL A 78 -6.53 -26.77 -25.19
C VAL A 78 -7.18 -25.63 -24.41
N CYS A 79 -7.46 -24.52 -25.11
CA CYS A 79 -8.15 -23.36 -24.56
C CYS A 79 -9.66 -23.59 -24.68
N GLU A 80 -10.34 -23.91 -23.56
CA GLU A 80 -11.80 -23.93 -23.52
C GLU A 80 -12.30 -22.64 -22.86
N MET A 81 -12.95 -21.78 -23.65
CA MET A 81 -13.51 -20.51 -23.21
C MET A 81 -14.96 -20.74 -22.74
N GLY A 82 -15.29 -20.38 -21.50
CA GLY A 82 -16.65 -20.51 -20.96
C GLY A 82 -17.01 -19.35 -20.02
N PRO A 83 -18.23 -18.78 -20.10
CA PRO A 83 -18.66 -17.69 -19.23
C PRO A 83 -19.10 -18.22 -17.85
N VAL A 84 -18.82 -17.46 -16.78
CA VAL A 84 -19.30 -17.71 -15.41
C VAL A 84 -19.93 -16.43 -14.87
N THR A 85 -21.12 -16.55 -14.27
CA THR A 85 -21.98 -15.46 -13.78
C THR A 85 -21.69 -15.06 -12.31
N PRO A 86 -21.98 -13.81 -11.89
CA PRO A 86 -21.37 -13.20 -10.69
C PRO A 86 -22.21 -13.22 -9.41
N ALA A 87 -21.50 -13.28 -8.27
CA ALA A 87 -21.96 -12.83 -6.95
C ALA A 87 -20.78 -12.28 -6.10
N LEU A 88 -20.87 -10.98 -5.74
CA LEU A 88 -20.18 -10.24 -4.65
C LEU A 88 -18.62 -10.17 -4.64
N PRO A 89 -17.99 -9.18 -3.96
CA PRO A 89 -16.69 -8.63 -4.32
C PRO A 89 -15.54 -9.48 -3.75
N TYR A 90 -15.30 -10.59 -4.42
CA TYR A 90 -14.07 -11.35 -4.33
C TYR A 90 -13.72 -11.72 -5.77
N SER A 91 -12.56 -11.31 -6.24
CA SER A 91 -12.09 -11.49 -7.63
C SER A 91 -11.65 -12.94 -7.87
N ASN A 92 -12.55 -13.88 -7.59
CA ASN A 92 -12.58 -15.20 -8.18
C ASN A 92 -13.21 -15.10 -9.57
N CYS A 93 -13.00 -16.14 -10.38
CA CYS A 93 -13.59 -16.27 -11.72
C CYS A 93 -15.12 -16.34 -11.76
N SER A 94 -15.80 -16.13 -10.64
CA SER A 94 -17.23 -15.89 -10.58
C SER A 94 -17.59 -14.47 -11.05
N VAL A 95 -16.74 -13.47 -10.80
CA VAL A 95 -17.04 -12.04 -11.04
C VAL A 95 -16.18 -11.43 -12.17
N ALA A 96 -15.22 -12.21 -12.67
CA ALA A 96 -14.26 -11.81 -13.69
C ALA A 96 -14.44 -12.67 -14.94
N THR A 97 -14.21 -12.10 -16.12
CA THR A 97 -13.94 -12.91 -17.31
C THR A 97 -12.59 -13.58 -17.08
N CYS A 98 -12.60 -14.91 -16.95
CA CYS A 98 -11.39 -15.69 -16.75
C CYS A 98 -11.02 -16.48 -17.99
N LYS A 99 -9.70 -16.63 -18.18
CA LYS A 99 -9.17 -17.65 -19.08
C LYS A 99 -8.98 -18.94 -18.32
N LYS A 100 -9.20 -20.05 -19.04
CA LYS A 100 -8.96 -21.41 -18.57
C LYS A 100 -8.02 -22.11 -19.54
N ILE A 101 -6.87 -22.54 -19.05
CA ILE A 101 -5.85 -23.24 -19.85
C ILE A 101 -5.64 -24.62 -19.25
N ARG A 102 -5.81 -25.66 -20.06
CA ARG A 102 -5.60 -27.05 -19.65
C ARG A 102 -4.34 -27.60 -20.32
N CYS A 103 -3.36 -28.01 -19.52
CA CYS A 103 -2.15 -28.68 -19.95
C CYS A 103 -2.26 -30.19 -19.67
N ARG A 104 -2.16 -31.03 -20.71
CA ARG A 104 -2.12 -32.50 -20.55
C ARG A 104 -0.67 -32.97 -20.43
N ILE A 105 -0.40 -33.81 -19.43
CA ILE A 105 0.91 -34.41 -19.17
C ILE A 105 0.73 -35.92 -19.27
N THR A 106 1.42 -36.55 -20.23
CA THR A 106 1.29 -37.98 -20.52
C THR A 106 1.95 -38.86 -19.47
N SER A 107 3.04 -38.40 -18.85
CA SER A 107 3.76 -39.12 -17.81
C SER A 107 4.47 -38.12 -16.88
N LEU A 108 3.96 -37.97 -15.65
CA LEU A 108 4.62 -37.17 -14.62
C LEU A 108 5.47 -38.05 -13.70
N GLU A 109 6.78 -37.87 -13.74
CA GLU A 109 7.74 -38.63 -12.93
C GLU A 109 8.03 -37.96 -11.58
N MET A 110 8.53 -38.74 -10.62
CA MET A 110 8.88 -38.24 -9.28
C MET A 110 10.04 -37.24 -9.29
N GLN A 111 11.07 -37.51 -10.09
CA GLN A 111 12.32 -36.72 -10.12
C GLN A 111 12.24 -35.52 -11.07
N GLN A 112 11.14 -35.37 -11.82
CA GLN A 112 10.98 -34.34 -12.84
C GLN A 112 9.75 -33.47 -12.52
N PRO A 113 9.84 -32.59 -11.52
CA PRO A 113 8.76 -31.66 -11.22
C PRO A 113 8.63 -30.63 -12.35
N LEU A 114 7.40 -30.30 -12.71
CA LEU A 114 7.10 -29.33 -13.76
C LEU A 114 6.73 -27.99 -13.13
N GLU A 115 7.26 -26.91 -13.67
CA GLU A 115 7.00 -25.55 -13.21
C GLU A 115 6.30 -24.77 -14.30
N PHE A 116 5.22 -24.08 -13.94
CA PHE A 116 4.35 -23.35 -14.84
C PHE A 116 4.24 -21.90 -14.38
N MET A 117 4.37 -20.96 -15.32
CA MET A 117 4.28 -19.53 -15.06
C MET A 117 3.18 -18.91 -15.92
N ILE A 118 2.23 -18.25 -15.26
CA ILE A 118 1.29 -17.33 -15.90
C ILE A 118 1.96 -15.96 -15.86
N LYS A 119 2.22 -15.38 -17.01
CA LYS A 119 2.85 -14.05 -17.15
C LYS A 119 1.92 -13.12 -17.89
N GLY A 120 1.88 -11.88 -17.45
CA GLY A 120 1.18 -10.80 -18.14
C GLY A 120 1.39 -9.49 -17.41
N ASN A 121 1.18 -8.38 -18.08
CA ASN A 121 1.19 -7.06 -17.52
C ASN A 121 -0.20 -6.65 -17.01
N VAL A 122 -0.19 -5.87 -15.96
CA VAL A 122 -1.36 -5.20 -15.39
C VAL A 122 -1.26 -3.73 -15.74
N SER A 123 -2.37 -3.11 -16.15
CA SER A 123 -2.41 -1.70 -16.53
C SER A 123 -3.01 -0.82 -15.42
N LEU A 124 -2.56 0.43 -15.35
CA LEU A 124 -3.01 1.46 -14.40
C LEU A 124 -4.37 2.09 -14.77
N GLN A 125 -5.33 1.30 -15.28
CA GLN A 125 -6.68 1.81 -15.53
C GLN A 125 -7.60 1.70 -14.30
N TRP A 126 -7.14 1.03 -13.25
CA TRP A 126 -7.93 0.78 -12.06
C TRP A 126 -7.59 1.76 -10.93
N GLN A 127 -8.60 2.42 -10.37
CA GLN A 127 -8.42 3.49 -9.37
C GLN A 127 -8.47 3.03 -7.90
N GLN A 128 -8.67 1.74 -7.62
CA GLN A 128 -8.76 1.20 -6.26
C GLN A 128 -7.80 0.00 -6.04
N LYS A 129 -7.90 -0.66 -4.89
CA LYS A 129 -7.17 -1.90 -4.61
C LYS A 129 -7.87 -3.09 -5.26
N VAL A 130 -7.16 -3.89 -6.05
CA VAL A 130 -7.66 -5.13 -6.68
C VAL A 130 -6.84 -6.31 -6.23
N SER A 131 -7.46 -7.47 -6.12
CA SER A 131 -6.75 -8.74 -6.01
C SER A 131 -6.86 -9.51 -7.32
N LEU A 132 -5.76 -9.94 -7.90
CA LEU A 132 -5.75 -10.90 -9.00
C LEU A 132 -5.51 -12.28 -8.41
N VAL A 133 -6.50 -13.17 -8.51
CA VAL A 133 -6.40 -14.53 -7.96
C VAL A 133 -6.41 -15.53 -9.10
N SER A 134 -5.34 -16.30 -9.27
CA SER A 134 -5.34 -17.46 -10.15
C SER A 134 -5.45 -18.76 -9.37
N GLU A 135 -6.08 -19.75 -9.96
CA GLU A 135 -6.22 -21.11 -9.47
C GLU A 135 -5.51 -22.09 -10.42
N ALA A 136 -4.86 -23.09 -9.85
CA ALA A 136 -4.39 -24.25 -10.58
C ALA A 136 -4.96 -25.52 -9.93
N ARG A 137 -5.40 -26.48 -10.74
CA ARG A 137 -5.98 -27.75 -10.30
C ARG A 137 -5.42 -28.92 -11.12
N ILE A 138 -5.03 -29.98 -10.44
CA ILE A 138 -4.62 -31.25 -11.06
C ILE A 138 -5.82 -32.18 -11.14
N GLU A 139 -6.04 -32.75 -12.32
CA GLU A 139 -7.03 -33.79 -12.60
C GLU A 139 -6.31 -35.06 -13.05
N TYR A 140 -6.81 -36.22 -12.61
CA TYR A 140 -6.29 -37.54 -12.96
C TYR A 140 -7.44 -38.53 -13.03
N GLU A 141 -7.19 -39.72 -13.58
CA GLU A 141 -8.22 -40.75 -13.71
C GLU A 141 -8.48 -41.44 -12.36
N GLU A 142 -9.50 -40.96 -11.64
CA GLU A 142 -9.84 -41.44 -10.28
C GLU A 142 -10.19 -42.93 -10.21
N LYS A 143 -10.66 -43.52 -11.32
CA LYS A 143 -10.92 -44.97 -11.41
C LYS A 143 -9.65 -45.82 -11.38
N LYS A 144 -8.51 -45.27 -11.80
CA LYS A 144 -7.22 -45.98 -11.87
C LYS A 144 -6.25 -45.57 -10.77
N TYR A 145 -6.37 -44.35 -10.25
CA TYR A 145 -5.44 -43.77 -9.32
C TYR A 145 -6.16 -43.16 -8.13
N THR A 146 -5.61 -43.39 -6.93
CA THR A 146 -6.11 -42.77 -5.69
C THR A 146 -5.06 -41.84 -5.11
N GLN A 147 -5.47 -40.61 -4.83
CA GLN A 147 -4.65 -39.62 -4.16
C GLN A 147 -4.79 -39.79 -2.64
N LYS A 148 -3.72 -40.26 -1.98
CA LYS A 148 -3.67 -40.38 -0.50
C LYS A 148 -3.07 -39.15 0.18
N GLU A 149 -2.10 -38.50 -0.47
CA GLU A 149 -1.30 -37.41 0.09
C GLU A 149 -1.02 -36.33 -0.96
N GLY A 150 -0.84 -35.10 -0.46
CA GLY A 150 -0.53 -33.92 -1.26
C GLY A 150 -1.77 -33.17 -1.74
N PHE A 151 -1.56 -31.93 -2.15
CA PHE A 151 -2.63 -31.02 -2.57
C PHE A 151 -2.73 -30.96 -4.09
N VAL A 152 -3.94 -31.13 -4.62
CA VAL A 152 -4.21 -31.11 -6.06
C VAL A 152 -4.68 -29.74 -6.55
N GLN A 153 -4.90 -28.79 -5.65
CA GLN A 153 -5.44 -27.47 -5.97
C GLN A 153 -4.65 -26.40 -5.22
N ARG A 154 -4.40 -25.27 -5.87
CA ARG A 154 -3.69 -24.14 -5.27
C ARG A 154 -4.07 -22.81 -5.90
N GLN A 155 -4.15 -21.78 -5.07
CA GLN A 155 -4.36 -20.41 -5.50
C GLN A 155 -3.12 -19.54 -5.24
N VAL A 156 -2.96 -18.53 -6.10
CA VAL A 156 -1.96 -17.46 -5.99
C VAL A 156 -2.69 -16.13 -6.14
N GLN A 157 -2.38 -15.20 -5.24
CA GLN A 157 -2.96 -13.87 -5.20
C GLN A 157 -1.87 -12.81 -5.37
N THR A 158 -2.10 -11.87 -6.27
CA THR A 158 -1.37 -10.60 -6.36
C THR A 158 -2.32 -9.47 -5.99
N VAL A 159 -1.91 -8.61 -5.07
CA VAL A 159 -2.64 -7.38 -4.75
C VAL A 159 -2.08 -6.24 -5.60
N VAL A 160 -2.95 -5.58 -6.35
CA VAL A 160 -2.64 -4.42 -7.17
C VAL A 160 -3.24 -3.20 -6.50
N GLU A 161 -2.41 -2.20 -6.23
CA GLU A 161 -2.83 -0.98 -5.54
C GLU A 161 -2.32 0.26 -6.26
N ARG A 162 -3.15 1.30 -6.30
CA ARG A 162 -2.74 2.62 -6.77
C ARG A 162 -2.21 3.39 -5.56
N SER A 163 -0.94 3.74 -5.58
CA SER A 163 -0.34 4.61 -4.58
C SER A 163 -0.50 6.07 -4.99
N GLU A 164 -1.30 6.80 -4.22
CA GLU A 164 -1.36 8.26 -4.34
C GLU A 164 -0.23 8.88 -3.51
N ALA A 165 0.68 9.58 -4.18
CA ALA A 165 1.65 10.42 -3.48
C ALA A 165 0.94 11.68 -3.01
N TYR A 166 0.47 11.69 -1.76
CA TYR A 166 -0.15 12.87 -1.17
C TYR A 166 0.85 14.02 -1.14
N ASN A 167 0.48 15.16 -1.73
CA ASN A 167 1.33 16.33 -1.71
C ASN A 167 1.06 17.13 -0.43
N TYR A 168 1.94 16.98 0.57
CA TYR A 168 1.82 17.65 1.87
C TYR A 168 2.18 19.14 1.82
N LEU A 169 2.77 19.64 0.73
CA LEU A 169 3.17 21.04 0.59
C LEU A 169 2.04 22.05 0.87
N PRO A 170 0.84 21.94 0.26
CA PRO A 170 -0.26 22.87 0.57
C PRO A 170 -0.71 22.80 2.03
N ILE A 171 -0.66 21.63 2.67
CA ILE A 171 -1.03 21.46 4.09
C ILE A 171 0.02 22.13 4.99
N ILE A 172 1.30 21.95 4.68
CA ILE A 172 2.41 22.56 5.44
C ILE A 172 2.37 24.09 5.30
N VAL A 173 2.24 24.60 4.07
CA VAL A 173 2.17 26.04 3.79
C VAL A 173 0.91 26.65 4.42
N GLY A 174 -0.24 25.99 4.28
CA GLY A 174 -1.50 26.44 4.86
C GLY A 174 -1.48 26.50 6.39
N SER A 175 -0.86 25.49 7.03
CA SER A 175 -0.70 25.46 8.49
C SER A 175 0.23 26.57 8.99
N GLY A 176 1.31 26.87 8.26
CA GLY A 176 2.22 27.95 8.59
C GLY A 176 1.58 29.33 8.50
N VAL A 177 0.91 29.62 7.37
CA VAL A 177 0.20 30.89 7.17
C VAL A 177 -0.96 31.04 8.15
N GLY A 178 -1.77 29.99 8.32
CA GLY A 178 -2.90 29.98 9.26
C GLY A 178 -2.46 30.18 10.71
N GLY A 179 -1.35 29.54 11.11
CA GLY A 179 -0.75 29.72 12.43
C GLY A 179 -0.29 31.15 12.68
N LEU A 180 0.38 31.78 11.70
CA LEU A 180 0.80 33.19 11.80
C LEU A 180 -0.39 34.15 11.92
N VAL A 181 -1.44 33.93 11.13
CA VAL A 181 -2.66 34.75 11.20
C VAL A 181 -3.35 34.59 12.55
N LEU A 182 -3.49 33.36 13.04
CA LEU A 182 -4.08 33.09 14.36
C LEU A 182 -3.25 33.74 15.48
N LEU A 183 -1.92 33.65 15.40
CA LEU A 183 -1.01 34.29 16.35
C LEU A 183 -1.21 35.81 16.37
N ALA A 184 -1.26 36.45 15.19
CA ALA A 184 -1.46 37.89 15.07
C ALA A 184 -2.80 38.35 15.67
N LEU A 185 -3.88 37.59 15.46
CA LEU A 185 -5.19 37.87 16.04
C LEU A 185 -5.17 37.78 17.57
N ILE A 186 -4.51 36.76 18.13
CA ILE A 186 -4.33 36.61 19.58
C ILE A 186 -3.50 37.78 20.13
N THR A 187 -2.39 38.14 19.47
CA THR A 187 -1.56 39.28 19.88
C THR A 187 -2.34 40.59 19.85
N ALA A 188 -3.15 40.84 18.82
CA ALA A 188 -3.98 42.04 18.73
C ALA A 188 -5.07 42.07 19.83
N ALA A 189 -5.72 40.93 20.10
CA ALA A 189 -6.70 40.82 21.17
C ALA A 189 -6.06 41.05 22.54
N LEU A 190 -4.92 40.42 22.82
CA LEU A 190 -4.14 40.62 24.05
C LEU A 190 -3.63 42.05 24.17
N TYR A 191 -3.18 42.68 23.08
CA TYR A 191 -2.76 44.07 23.10
C TYR A 191 -3.92 45.00 23.44
N LYS A 192 -5.09 44.76 22.85
CA LYS A 192 -6.31 45.54 23.11
C LYS A 192 -6.83 45.35 24.54
N LEU A 193 -6.63 44.17 25.13
CA LEU A 193 -7.08 43.85 26.50
C LEU A 193 -6.04 44.22 27.57
N SER A 194 -4.74 44.18 27.26
CA SER A 194 -3.66 44.36 28.23
C SER A 194 -3.01 45.75 28.18
N PHE A 195 -3.20 46.54 27.11
CA PHE A 195 -2.48 47.81 26.90
C PHE A 195 -3.41 49.03 26.75
N LYS A 196 -4.22 49.31 27.78
CA LYS A 196 -4.55 50.66 28.32
C LYS A 196 -5.45 50.50 29.56
N PRO A 197 -5.19 51.15 30.72
CA PRO A 197 -4.51 52.44 30.89
C PRO A 197 -3.23 52.48 31.77
N GLN A 198 -2.80 51.39 32.43
CA GLN A 198 -1.78 51.47 33.49
C GLN A 198 -0.38 51.92 33.01
N TYR A 199 0.03 51.55 31.79
CA TYR A 199 1.35 51.95 31.28
C TYR A 199 1.43 53.42 30.83
N LYS A 200 0.31 54.01 30.39
CA LYS A 200 0.29 55.43 29.97
C LYS A 200 0.47 56.36 31.17
N GLN A 201 -0.15 56.02 32.31
CA GLN A 201 0.04 56.74 33.57
C GLN A 201 1.48 56.64 34.08
N MET A 202 2.10 55.46 34.02
CA MET A 202 3.49 55.30 34.46
C MET A 202 4.52 56.02 33.58
N MET A 203 4.23 56.26 32.29
CA MET A 203 5.12 57.04 31.41
C MET A 203 4.91 58.55 31.50
N GLU A 204 3.68 59.03 31.71
CA GLU A 204 3.41 60.45 31.97
C GLU A 204 3.94 60.87 33.37
N ASP A 205 3.76 60.03 34.40
CA ASP A 205 4.27 60.30 35.76
C ASP A 205 5.81 60.29 35.83
N ALA A 206 6.48 59.46 35.02
CA ALA A 206 7.95 59.41 34.96
C ALA A 206 8.57 60.64 34.27
N VAL A 207 7.86 61.26 33.32
CA VAL A 207 8.33 62.47 32.60
C VAL A 207 8.10 63.75 33.44
N GLU A 208 7.05 63.81 34.26
CA GLU A 208 6.82 64.94 35.18
C GLU A 208 7.65 64.84 36.49
N GLY A 209 7.97 63.64 36.96
CA GLY A 209 8.74 63.41 38.20
C GLY A 209 10.20 63.85 38.17
N GLU A 210 10.81 63.98 36.98
CA GLU A 210 12.22 64.38 36.83
C GLU A 210 12.41 65.91 36.80
N GLY A 211 11.37 66.68 36.49
CA GLY A 211 11.39 68.15 36.49
C GLY A 211 11.24 68.79 37.88
N SER A 212 10.54 68.15 38.82
CA SER A 212 10.28 68.72 40.16
C SER A 212 11.35 68.39 41.21
N ARG A 213 12.20 67.38 40.99
CA ARG A 213 13.16 66.92 42.02
C ARG A 213 14.41 67.81 42.16
N LEU A 214 14.67 68.70 41.21
CA LEU A 214 15.84 69.60 41.25
C LEU A 214 15.62 70.90 42.06
N ILE A 215 14.39 71.25 42.45
CA ILE A 215 14.11 72.55 43.10
C ILE A 215 13.99 72.47 44.63
N LEU A 216 13.74 71.30 45.23
CA LEU A 216 13.39 71.19 46.65
C LEU A 216 14.53 70.78 47.62
N SER A 217 15.76 70.50 47.15
CA SER A 217 16.84 69.99 48.02
C SER A 217 17.81 71.06 48.55
N ALA A 218 17.53 72.35 48.38
CA ALA A 218 18.34 73.41 48.97
C ALA A 218 17.48 74.19 49.98
N THR A 219 17.61 73.88 51.28
CA THR A 219 17.77 74.85 52.41
C THR A 219 17.46 74.19 53.78
N ALA A 220 18.49 74.17 54.63
CA ALA A 220 18.52 74.18 56.12
C ALA A 220 17.89 73.02 56.91
N GLY A 221 18.43 72.51 58.03
CA GLY A 221 19.61 72.87 58.81
C GLY A 221 19.49 72.38 60.27
N ASN A 222 20.41 71.48 60.68
CA ASN A 222 21.03 71.29 62.01
C ASN A 222 20.29 70.68 63.26
N PRO A 223 21.05 70.12 64.24
CA PRO A 223 20.78 68.90 65.09
C PRO A 223 20.64 69.24 66.61
N PRO A 224 20.99 68.43 67.68
CA PRO A 224 21.38 67.01 67.90
C PRO A 224 20.78 66.32 69.20
N ALA A 225 21.43 65.23 69.66
CA ALA A 225 21.48 64.56 71.00
C ALA A 225 20.56 63.32 71.20
N SER A 226 21.10 62.09 71.29
CA SER A 226 21.87 61.37 72.34
C SER A 226 21.00 60.79 73.47
N ASP A 227 20.92 59.46 73.55
CA ASP A 227 21.44 58.71 74.72
C ASP A 227 21.40 57.17 74.50
N THR A 228 22.60 56.58 74.62
CA THR A 228 23.04 55.37 75.36
C THR A 228 21.98 54.49 76.08
N LEU A 229 22.11 53.16 76.31
CA LEU A 229 23.16 52.13 76.15
C LEU A 229 22.60 50.77 76.63
N LYS A 230 23.23 49.66 76.18
CA LYS A 230 23.31 48.29 76.76
C LYS A 230 22.10 47.38 76.51
N GLN A 231 22.30 46.15 76.02
CA GLN A 231 23.39 45.20 76.29
C GLN A 231 23.87 44.46 75.02
#